data_AF-A0A9E5VW26-F1
#
_entry.id   AF-A0A9E5VW26-F1
#
_cell.length_a   1.000
_cell.length_b   1.000
_cell.length_c   1.000
_cell.angle_alpha   90.00
_cell.angle_beta   90.00
_cell.angle_gamma   90.00
#
_symmetry.space_group_name_H-M   'P 1'
#
loop_
_entity.id
_entity.type
_entity.pdbx_description
1 polymer ?
#
loop_
_entity_poly.entity_id
_entity_poly.type
_entity_poly.pdbx_seq_one_letter_code
_entity_poly.pdbx_strand_id
1 'polypeptide(L)'
;MPHRASAKKRLRQDQKRRFRNKSVKSRLRTEENKLNRMVERGDVEAAAVQSRLLTKLLQQAAAGGVVHANRVARKQGQIDRCLDTLAKPRAS
;
A
#
# COMPACT_ATOMS: atom_id res chain seq x y z
N MET A 1 -21.20 17.43 -19.29
CA MET A 1 -21.69 18.05 -18.03
C MET A 1 -22.85 17.20 -17.52
N PRO A 2 -23.01 16.93 -16.20
CA PRO A 2 -24.11 16.09 -15.73
C PRO A 2 -25.47 16.76 -15.99
N HIS A 3 -26.38 16.06 -16.66
CA HIS A 3 -27.71 16.55 -17.04
C HIS A 3 -28.80 16.30 -15.97
N ARG A 4 -28.50 15.51 -14.93
CA ARG A 4 -29.42 15.16 -13.83
C ARG A 4 -28.85 15.62 -12.49
N ALA A 5 -29.71 16.08 -11.57
CA ALA A 5 -29.30 16.57 -10.25
C ALA A 5 -28.53 15.50 -9.42
N SER A 6 -28.96 14.24 -9.52
CA SER A 6 -28.29 13.09 -8.90
C SER A 6 -26.86 12.88 -9.45
N ALA A 7 -26.65 13.05 -10.75
CA ALA A 7 -25.34 12.95 -11.39
C ALA A 7 -24.40 14.08 -10.94
N LYS A 8 -24.90 15.32 -10.81
CA LYS A 8 -24.12 16.45 -10.26
C LYS A 8 -23.68 16.20 -8.81
N LYS A 9 -24.52 15.54 -8.00
CA LYS A 9 -24.15 15.12 -6.63
C LYS A 9 -23.05 14.05 -6.65
N ARG A 10 -23.19 13.01 -7.47
CA ARG A 10 -22.18 11.94 -7.59
C ARG A 10 -20.82 12.50 -8.00
N LEU A 11 -20.77 13.37 -9.01
CA LEU A 11 -19.53 14.00 -9.47
C LEU A 11 -18.79 14.75 -8.35
N ARG A 12 -19.50 15.50 -7.50
CA ARG A 12 -18.91 16.19 -6.33
C ARG A 12 -18.39 15.20 -5.28
N GLN A 13 -19.10 14.10 -5.03
CA GLN A 13 -18.68 13.06 -4.07
C GLN A 13 -17.45 12.30 -4.59
N ASP A 14 -17.43 11.98 -5.87
CA ASP A 14 -16.35 11.25 -6.52
C ASP A 14 -15.06 12.06 -6.54
N GLN A 15 -15.13 13.37 -6.79
CA GLN A 15 -13.97 14.25 -6.65
C GLN A 15 -13.37 14.18 -5.23
N LYS A 16 -14.20 14.34 -4.19
CA LYS A 16 -13.75 14.25 -2.79
C LYS A 16 -13.16 12.88 -2.44
N ARG A 17 -13.75 11.79 -2.94
CA ARG A 17 -13.22 10.42 -2.77
C ARG A 17 -11.90 10.25 -3.52
N ARG A 18 -11.80 10.77 -4.75
CA ARG A 18 -10.60 10.69 -5.59
C ARG A 18 -9.40 11.36 -4.93
N PHE A 19 -9.57 12.56 -4.35
CA PHE A 19 -8.48 13.26 -3.65
C PHE A 19 -7.99 12.45 -2.45
N ARG A 20 -8.90 11.97 -1.58
CA ARG A 20 -8.53 11.12 -0.42
C ARG A 20 -7.80 9.85 -0.85
N ASN A 21 -8.35 9.15 -1.85
CA ASN A 21 -7.77 7.91 -2.35
C ASN A 21 -6.41 8.13 -3.02
N LYS A 22 -6.20 9.28 -3.68
CA LYS A 22 -4.91 9.66 -4.26
C LYS A 22 -3.86 9.82 -3.16
N SER A 23 -4.16 10.53 -2.08
CA SER A 23 -3.23 10.72 -0.97
C SER A 23 -2.86 9.40 -0.29
N VAL A 24 -3.84 8.53 -0.01
CA VAL A 24 -3.60 7.20 0.57
C VAL A 24 -2.72 6.35 -0.34
N LYS A 25 -3.03 6.29 -1.65
CA LYS A 25 -2.23 5.53 -2.63
C LYS A 25 -0.81 6.08 -2.76
N SER A 26 -0.65 7.40 -2.71
CA SER A 26 0.68 8.03 -2.76
C SER A 26 1.50 7.67 -1.53
N ARG A 27 0.90 7.75 -0.33
CA ARG A 27 1.56 7.36 0.92
C ARG A 27 2.01 5.90 0.89
N LEU A 28 1.14 4.98 0.46
CA LEU A 28 1.48 3.56 0.34
C LEU A 28 2.68 3.33 -0.60
N ARG A 29 2.71 4.02 -1.75
CA ARG A 29 3.85 3.95 -2.69
C ARG A 29 5.15 4.46 -2.07
N THR A 30 5.07 5.56 -1.31
CA THR A 30 6.24 6.10 -0.62
C THR A 30 6.79 5.11 0.40
N GLU A 31 5.92 4.48 1.20
CA GLU A 31 6.34 3.48 2.19
C GLU A 31 6.86 2.19 1.54
N GLU A 32 6.29 1.75 0.41
CA GLU A 32 6.83 0.65 -0.41
C GLU A 32 8.25 0.96 -0.89
N ASN A 33 8.48 2.16 -1.43
CA ASN A 33 9.80 2.55 -1.91
C ASN A 33 10.84 2.65 -0.78
N LYS A 34 10.43 3.06 0.42
CA LYS A 34 11.31 3.05 1.60
C LYS A 34 11.72 1.63 1.97
N LEU A 35 10.77 0.70 2.00
CA LEU A 35 11.05 -0.71 2.27
C LEU A 35 12.04 -1.29 1.25
N ASN A 36 11.80 -1.04 -0.05
CA ASN A 36 12.70 -1.52 -1.11
C ASN A 36 14.14 -0.99 -0.94
N ARG A 37 14.29 0.29 -0.59
CA ARG A 37 15.62 0.88 -0.31
C ARG A 37 16.31 0.26 0.91
N MET A 38 15.56 -0.14 1.94
CA MET A 38 16.12 -0.82 3.12
C MET A 38 16.57 -2.24 2.77
N VAL A 39 15.75 -2.95 1.99
CA VAL A 39 16.07 -4.28 1.44
C VAL A 39 17.32 -4.23 0.57
N GLU A 40 17.44 -3.25 -0.33
CA GLU A 40 18.63 -3.04 -1.18
C GLU A 40 19.90 -2.77 -0.36
N ARG A 41 19.76 -2.13 0.81
CA ARG A 41 20.88 -1.88 1.74
C ARG A 41 21.25 -3.07 2.61
N GLY A 42 20.44 -4.13 2.61
CA GLY A 42 20.67 -5.32 3.43
C GLY A 42 20.38 -5.14 4.93
N ASP A 43 19.65 -4.09 5.31
CA ASP A 43 19.32 -3.82 6.72
C ASP A 43 18.04 -4.59 7.13
N VAL A 44 18.25 -5.79 7.70
CA VAL A 44 17.19 -6.74 8.05
C VAL A 44 16.26 -6.18 9.13
N GLU A 45 16.80 -5.52 10.15
CA GLU A 45 16.01 -5.01 11.27
C GLU A 45 15.14 -3.82 10.85
N ALA A 46 15.72 -2.86 10.12
CA ALA A 46 14.98 -1.72 9.61
C ALA A 46 13.89 -2.16 8.62
N ALA A 47 14.18 -3.12 7.75
CA ALA A 47 13.22 -3.68 6.82
C ALA A 47 12.07 -4.40 7.55
N ALA A 48 12.36 -5.15 8.62
CA ALA A 48 11.34 -5.81 9.42
C ALA A 48 10.39 -4.81 10.09
N VAL A 49 10.90 -3.72 10.69
CA VAL A 49 10.04 -2.67 11.29
C VAL A 49 9.18 -1.99 10.23
N GLN A 50 9.79 -1.61 9.10
CA GLN A 50 9.11 -0.93 8.01
C GLN A 50 8.04 -1.81 7.35
N SER A 51 8.27 -3.12 7.25
CA SER A 51 7.30 -4.07 6.72
C SER A 51 6.02 -4.13 7.56
N ARG A 52 6.15 -4.15 8.89
CA ARG A 52 5.00 -4.16 9.83
C ARG A 52 4.18 -2.88 9.68
N LEU A 53 4.84 -1.73 9.54
CA LEU A 53 4.19 -0.45 9.26
C LEU A 53 3.42 -0.50 7.93
N LEU A 54 4.06 -0.96 6.87
CA LEU A 54 3.45 -1.05 5.54
C LEU A 54 2.25 -2.00 5.52
N THR A 55 2.36 -3.15 6.18
CA THR A 55 1.28 -4.14 6.34
C THR A 55 0.07 -3.53 7.05
N LYS A 56 0.29 -2.79 8.15
CA LYS A 56 -0.78 -2.06 8.85
C LYS A 56 -1.46 -1.03 7.94
N LEU A 57 -0.69 -0.23 7.21
CA LEU A 57 -1.23 0.79 6.31
C LEU A 57 -2.03 0.17 5.15
N LEU A 58 -1.58 -0.96 4.61
CA LEU A 58 -2.31 -1.70 3.58
C LEU A 58 -3.66 -2.21 4.09
N GLN A 59 -3.70 -2.80 5.29
CA GLN A 59 -4.96 -3.27 5.90
C GLN A 59 -5.92 -2.11 6.18
N GLN A 60 -5.42 -0.97 6.67
CA GLN A 60 -6.24 0.24 6.85
C GLN A 60 -6.80 0.75 5.52
N ALA A 61 -6.01 0.71 4.44
CA ALA A 61 -6.47 1.09 3.12
C ALA A 61 -7.52 0.13 2.53
N ALA A 62 -7.49 -1.15 2.91
CA ALA A 62 -8.53 -2.11 2.58
C ALA A 62 -9.83 -1.84 3.35
N ALA A 63 -9.74 -1.62 4.66
CA ALA A 63 -10.90 -1.27 5.49
C ALA A 63 -11.59 0.01 4.98
N GLY A 64 -10.81 1.00 4.52
CA GLY A 64 -11.33 2.22 3.89
C GLY A 64 -11.83 2.07 2.44
N GLY A 65 -11.80 0.86 1.87
CA GLY A 65 -12.24 0.60 0.48
C GLY A 65 -11.36 1.25 -0.60
N VAL A 66 -10.16 1.70 -0.27
CA VAL A 66 -9.24 2.36 -1.20
C VAL A 66 -8.49 1.35 -2.06
N VAL A 67 -8.17 0.20 -1.48
CA VAL A 67 -7.45 -0.92 -2.08
C VAL A 67 -8.22 -2.20 -1.84
N HIS A 68 -8.40 -3.04 -2.85
CA HIS A 68 -9.11 -4.31 -2.70
C HIS A 68 -8.35 -5.28 -1.78
N ALA A 69 -9.07 -6.07 -0.97
CA ALA A 69 -8.50 -7.05 -0.04
C ALA A 69 -7.49 -7.99 -0.72
N ASN A 70 -7.85 -8.58 -1.86
CA ASN A 70 -6.94 -9.43 -2.65
C ASN A 70 -5.66 -8.73 -3.11
N ARG A 71 -5.69 -7.41 -3.35
CA ARG A 71 -4.47 -6.66 -3.68
C ARG A 71 -3.60 -6.49 -2.43
N VAL A 72 -4.20 -6.28 -1.27
CA VAL A 72 -3.48 -6.23 0.01
C VAL A 72 -2.86 -7.58 0.36
N ALA A 73 -3.62 -8.68 0.28
CA ALA A 73 -3.12 -10.03 0.55
C ALA A 73 -1.94 -10.41 -0.36
N ARG A 74 -2.04 -10.11 -1.68
CA ARG A 74 -0.92 -10.32 -2.62
C ARG A 74 0.32 -9.51 -2.24
N LYS A 75 0.13 -8.28 -1.77
CA LYS A 75 1.23 -7.40 -1.36
C LYS A 75 1.90 -7.85 -0.07
N GLN A 76 1.11 -8.28 0.91
CA GLN A 76 1.63 -8.88 2.15
C GLN A 76 2.51 -10.10 1.83
N GLY A 77 2.00 -11.05 1.05
CA GLY A 77 2.80 -12.22 0.67
C GLY A 77 4.03 -11.88 -0.20
N GLN A 78 4.07 -10.75 -0.90
CA GLN A 78 5.29 -10.27 -1.57
C GLN A 78 6.31 -9.71 -0.58
N ILE A 79 5.86 -8.93 0.40
CA ILE A 79 6.70 -8.36 1.46
C ILE A 79 7.33 -9.47 2.29
N ASP A 80 6.52 -10.44 2.73
CA ASP A 80 6.98 -11.54 3.57
C ASP A 80 8.04 -12.38 2.85
N ARG A 81 7.78 -12.74 1.59
CA ARG A 81 8.78 -13.45 0.76
C ARG A 81 10.08 -12.67 0.57
N CYS A 82 9.99 -11.35 0.44
CA CYS A 82 11.16 -10.49 0.29
C CYS A 82 12.03 -10.53 1.55
N LEU A 83 11.40 -10.40 2.73
CA LEU A 83 12.10 -10.49 4.02
C LEU A 83 12.68 -11.88 4.25
N ASP A 84 11.93 -12.95 3.97
CA ASP A 84 12.40 -14.32 4.11
C ASP A 84 13.63 -14.59 3.23
N THR A 85 13.63 -14.05 2.01
CA THR A 85 14.77 -14.16 1.08
C THR A 85 15.97 -13.36 1.57
N LEU A 86 15.74 -12.23 2.25
CA LEU A 86 16.79 -11.41 2.84
C LEU A 86 17.38 -12.07 4.10
N ALA A 87 16.55 -12.74 4.90
CA ALA A 87 16.94 -13.37 6.16
C ALA A 87 17.60 -14.74 5.97
N LYS A 88 17.20 -15.50 4.95
CA LYS A 88 17.86 -16.77 4.63
C LYS A 88 19.11 -16.48 3.81
N PRO A 89 20.31 -16.90 4.25
CA PRO A 89 21.47 -16.86 3.36
C PRO A 89 21.12 -17.69 2.12
N ARG A 90 21.31 -17.13 0.92
CA ARG A 90 21.18 -17.90 -0.32
C ARG A 90 22.12 -19.09 -0.18
N ALA A 91 21.54 -20.29 -0.04
CA ALA A 91 22.31 -21.53 0.02
C ALA A 91 23.24 -21.55 -1.20
N SER A 92 24.54 -21.74 -0.91
CA SER A 92 25.62 -21.80 -1.90
C SER A 92 25.48 -23.03 -2.79
#